data_AF-A0A9X3HFA0-F1
#
_entry.id   AF-A0A9X3HFA0-F1
#
_cell.length_a   1.000
_cell.length_b   1.000
_cell.length_c   1.000
_cell.angle_alpha   90.00
_cell.angle_beta   90.00
_cell.angle_gamma   90.00
#
_symmetry.space_group_name_H-M   'P 1'
#
loop_
_entity.id
_entity.type
_entity.pdbx_description
1 polymer ?
#
loop_
_entity_poly.entity_id
_entity_poly.type
_entity_poly.pdbx_seq_one_letter_code
_entity_poly.pdbx_strand_id
1 'polypeptide(L)'
;MYKELETDNLIEIDSVSSFIKAIKELRESADGTSTELYFRGQEVEFWDIEPSIFRNDMLSIEHKLMQIPLQKIPMEFKGFDSLFDVMTKYQHYGMCTRLLDLTTNPLVALYFACKIHGQEKYETEDDPVEQEPYGVVYYTNNYYPSQSVDKEIKIVTALASYDLSKENTIGTVLDKLRMDNLINEETKARWLKKEYVGEFIKIIQRNYMVVPTYTNERLQRQNGVFLLASMFSVNIGANVKDGVITKSKNNLRDEFASKYFYIKGENKESILKELDLYNINEATLFPELEHQLNYIRYANADFTQSVTEFSKYEDNHVVTKSDVYIDDGELNQYVIDVLEMKLCGIVDKEDIKEIKRLIESNFDVDWYKRSSSGSRIKNSITGYYFVKNKNREESKSKANEIMAVLNDEVKAFIAAKYKGGE
;
A
#
# COMPACT_ATOMS: atom_id res chain seq x y z
N MET A 1 -7.02 -17.60 -6.53
CA MET A 1 -7.61 -16.98 -7.72
C MET A 1 -8.84 -16.25 -7.23
N TYR A 2 -8.91 -14.95 -7.48
CA TYR A 2 -9.99 -14.09 -6.99
C TYR A 2 -11.06 -13.94 -8.06
N LYS A 3 -12.29 -13.60 -7.69
CA LYS A 3 -13.35 -13.31 -8.65
C LYS A 3 -13.44 -11.82 -8.90
N GLU A 4 -13.87 -11.43 -10.08
CA GLU A 4 -14.21 -10.04 -10.35
C GLU A 4 -15.30 -9.53 -9.40
N LEU A 5 -15.23 -8.24 -9.11
CA LEU A 5 -16.14 -7.55 -8.21
C LEU A 5 -17.50 -7.38 -8.91
N GLU A 6 -18.61 -7.75 -8.25
CA GLU A 6 -19.94 -7.46 -8.77
C GLU A 6 -20.23 -5.95 -8.68
N THR A 7 -20.17 -5.24 -9.80
CA THR A 7 -20.21 -3.76 -9.85
C THR A 7 -21.61 -3.14 -9.88
N ASP A 8 -22.68 -3.93 -10.03
CA ASP A 8 -24.03 -3.43 -10.32
C ASP A 8 -24.59 -2.45 -9.27
N ASN A 9 -24.03 -2.45 -8.05
CA ASN A 9 -24.43 -1.57 -6.95
C ASN A 9 -23.29 -0.72 -6.37
N LEU A 10 -22.15 -0.64 -7.07
CA LEU A 10 -20.94 0.03 -6.59
C LEU A 10 -20.66 1.31 -7.36
N ILE A 11 -19.98 2.25 -6.70
CA ILE A 11 -19.66 3.55 -7.29
C ILE A 11 -18.20 3.54 -7.71
N GLU A 12 -17.97 3.60 -9.02
CA GLU A 12 -16.62 3.68 -9.59
C GLU A 12 -16.00 5.05 -9.35
N ILE A 13 -14.74 5.06 -8.92
CA ILE A 13 -13.93 6.25 -8.71
C ILE A 13 -12.67 6.15 -9.58
N ASP A 14 -12.50 7.14 -10.45
CA ASP A 14 -11.41 7.23 -11.44
C ASP A 14 -10.43 8.38 -11.15
N SER A 15 -10.78 9.31 -10.25
CA SER A 15 -10.03 10.53 -9.96
C SER A 15 -10.42 11.08 -8.59
N VAL A 16 -9.61 12.00 -8.04
CA VAL A 16 -9.96 12.71 -6.80
C VAL A 16 -11.22 13.54 -7.00
N SER A 17 -11.40 14.09 -8.21
CA SER A 17 -12.57 14.91 -8.56
C SER A 17 -13.89 14.11 -8.56
N SER A 18 -13.90 12.91 -9.14
CA SER A 18 -15.09 12.05 -9.14
C SER A 18 -15.43 11.58 -7.73
N PHE A 19 -14.41 11.32 -6.90
CA PHE A 19 -14.61 10.98 -5.50
C PHE A 19 -15.22 12.13 -4.68
N ILE A 20 -14.69 13.34 -4.79
CA ILE A 20 -15.24 14.51 -4.08
C ILE A 20 -16.70 14.74 -4.48
N LYS A 21 -17.03 14.61 -5.77
CA LYS A 21 -18.40 14.72 -6.27
C LYS A 21 -19.30 13.66 -5.63
N ALA A 22 -18.88 12.40 -5.61
CA ALA A 22 -19.66 11.31 -5.02
C ALA A 22 -19.86 11.49 -3.51
N ILE A 23 -18.85 11.97 -2.77
CA ILE A 23 -18.97 12.29 -1.34
C ILE A 23 -19.95 13.45 -1.10
N LYS A 24 -19.96 14.46 -1.98
CA LYS A 24 -20.90 15.57 -1.90
C LYS A 24 -22.34 15.09 -2.08
N GLU A 25 -22.59 14.29 -3.11
CA GLU A 25 -23.92 13.69 -3.38
C GLU A 25 -24.37 12.80 -2.22
N LEU A 26 -23.45 12.01 -1.64
CA LEU A 26 -23.72 11.20 -0.46
C LEU A 26 -24.19 12.06 0.72
N ARG A 27 -23.53 13.18 0.99
CA ARG A 27 -23.89 14.09 2.09
C ARG A 27 -25.22 14.80 1.86
N GLU A 28 -25.49 15.23 0.63
CA GLU A 28 -26.76 15.88 0.25
C GLU A 28 -27.94 14.91 0.36
N SER A 29 -27.74 13.63 0.04
CA SER A 29 -28.77 12.59 0.18
C SER A 29 -29.11 12.24 1.64
N ALA A 30 -28.25 12.61 2.58
CA ALA A 30 -28.37 12.31 4.01
C ALA A 30 -29.07 13.42 4.82
N ASP A 31 -29.79 14.33 4.13
CA ASP A 31 -30.46 15.51 4.70
C ASP A 31 -31.18 15.21 6.03
N GLY A 32 -30.69 15.82 7.11
CA GLY A 32 -31.29 15.78 8.45
C GLY A 32 -30.61 14.89 9.50
N THR A 33 -29.66 14.03 9.13
CA THR A 33 -28.89 13.26 10.13
C THR A 33 -27.68 14.04 10.63
N SER A 34 -27.65 14.38 11.92
CA SER A 34 -26.49 15.03 12.60
C SER A 34 -25.28 14.09 12.78
N THR A 35 -25.22 12.97 12.07
CA THR A 35 -24.21 11.92 12.25
C THR A 35 -23.04 12.14 11.30
N GLU A 36 -21.84 12.10 11.85
CA GLU A 36 -20.59 12.20 11.10
C GLU A 36 -20.38 10.95 10.21
N LEU A 37 -19.72 11.13 9.06
CA LEU A 37 -19.34 10.03 8.18
C LEU A 37 -17.93 9.56 8.53
N TYR A 38 -17.78 8.25 8.72
CA TYR A 38 -16.51 7.60 8.93
C TYR A 38 -16.16 6.73 7.73
N PHE A 39 -14.90 6.77 7.30
CA PHE A 39 -14.43 6.11 6.08
C PHE A 39 -13.32 5.11 6.39
N ARG A 40 -13.22 4.07 5.56
CA ARG A 40 -12.13 3.10 5.57
C ARG A 40 -11.71 2.77 4.15
N GLY A 41 -10.46 3.07 3.81
CA GLY A 41 -9.83 2.60 2.58
C GLY A 41 -9.20 1.22 2.78
N GLN A 42 -9.32 0.34 1.79
CA GLN A 42 -8.56 -0.89 1.69
C GLN A 42 -7.93 -0.99 0.31
N GLU A 43 -6.65 -1.32 0.27
CA GLU A 43 -5.87 -1.42 -0.97
C GLU A 43 -6.31 -2.58 -1.86
N VAL A 44 -7.00 -3.58 -1.30
CA VAL A 44 -7.58 -4.70 -2.04
C VAL A 44 -9.01 -4.99 -1.57
N GLU A 45 -9.86 -5.44 -2.48
CA GLU A 45 -11.30 -5.64 -2.29
C GLU A 45 -11.66 -6.97 -1.63
N PHE A 46 -10.80 -7.99 -1.76
CA PHE A 46 -11.04 -9.34 -1.25
C PHE A 46 -10.64 -9.52 0.22
N TRP A 47 -10.14 -8.47 0.88
CA TRP A 47 -9.83 -8.53 2.30
C TRP A 47 -11.08 -8.41 3.17
N ASP A 48 -11.16 -9.28 4.17
CA ASP A 48 -12.18 -9.17 5.21
C ASP A 48 -12.02 -7.88 6.02
N ILE A 49 -13.14 -7.28 6.40
CA ILE A 49 -13.15 -6.11 7.28
C ILE A 49 -13.05 -6.62 8.72
N GLU A 50 -11.84 -6.92 9.17
CA GLU A 50 -11.60 -7.39 10.53
C GLU A 50 -10.39 -6.71 11.20
N PRO A 51 -10.46 -6.44 12.51
CA PRO A 51 -9.31 -6.00 13.29
C PRO A 51 -8.19 -7.04 13.27
N SER A 52 -6.97 -6.59 13.46
CA SER A 52 -5.77 -7.42 13.40
C SER A 52 -5.76 -8.57 14.42
N ILE A 53 -6.44 -8.45 15.57
CA ILE A 53 -6.52 -9.51 16.59
C ILE A 53 -7.38 -10.72 16.14
N PHE A 54 -8.28 -10.55 15.16
CA PHE A 54 -9.14 -11.63 14.67
C PHE A 54 -8.43 -12.55 13.66
N ARG A 55 -7.30 -12.07 13.12
CA ARG A 55 -6.44 -12.80 12.19
C ARG A 55 -5.55 -13.81 12.93
N ASN A 56 -5.19 -14.88 12.24
CA ASN A 56 -4.19 -15.86 12.68
C ASN A 56 -4.42 -16.41 14.11
N ASP A 57 -5.68 -16.52 14.53
CA ASP A 57 -6.12 -17.03 15.84
C ASP A 57 -5.49 -16.34 17.07
N MET A 58 -5.00 -15.11 16.89
CA MET A 58 -4.38 -14.30 17.96
C MET A 58 -5.37 -13.96 19.08
N LEU A 59 -6.67 -13.94 18.79
CA LEU A 59 -7.75 -13.72 19.75
C LEU A 59 -7.69 -14.67 20.96
N SER A 60 -7.21 -15.90 20.76
CA SER A 60 -7.05 -16.91 21.82
C SER A 60 -6.08 -16.49 22.93
N ILE A 61 -5.09 -15.65 22.58
CA ILE A 61 -4.05 -15.15 23.49
C ILE A 61 -4.14 -13.65 23.74
N GLU A 62 -5.25 -13.01 23.36
CA GLU A 62 -5.44 -11.55 23.47
C GLU A 62 -5.12 -11.01 24.88
N HIS A 63 -5.50 -11.74 25.93
CA HIS A 63 -5.21 -11.34 27.31
C HIS A 63 -3.70 -11.24 27.58
N LYS A 64 -2.88 -12.12 27.00
CA LYS A 64 -1.42 -12.08 27.11
C LYS A 64 -0.86 -10.92 26.32
N LEU A 65 -1.38 -10.71 25.11
CA LEU A 65 -0.98 -9.59 24.26
C LEU A 65 -1.28 -8.26 24.95
N MET A 66 -2.40 -8.14 25.66
CA MET A 66 -2.72 -6.93 26.43
C MET A 66 -1.81 -6.70 27.65
N GLN A 67 -1.22 -7.75 28.22
CA GLN A 67 -0.47 -7.67 29.49
C GLN A 67 1.06 -7.64 29.30
N ILE A 68 1.59 -8.39 28.33
CA ILE A 68 3.05 -8.53 28.14
C ILE A 68 3.76 -7.19 27.92
N PRO A 69 3.27 -6.27 27.05
CA PRO A 69 3.96 -5.00 26.83
C PRO A 69 3.93 -4.10 28.07
N LEU A 70 2.82 -4.10 28.83
CA LEU A 70 2.73 -3.37 30.11
C LEU A 70 3.78 -3.85 31.11
N GLN A 71 4.11 -5.14 31.10
CA GLN A 71 5.12 -5.71 32.00
C GLN A 71 6.55 -5.48 31.51
N LYS A 72 6.79 -5.61 30.19
CA LYS A 72 8.12 -5.51 29.62
C LYS A 72 8.61 -4.08 29.46
N ILE A 73 7.71 -3.15 29.15
CA ILE A 73 8.06 -1.77 28.81
C ILE A 73 7.09 -0.78 29.50
N PRO A 74 6.95 -0.82 30.84
CA PRO A 74 5.93 -0.07 31.57
C PRO A 74 6.07 1.46 31.40
N MET A 75 7.28 1.96 31.20
CA MET A 75 7.54 3.40 31.08
C MET A 75 6.88 4.01 29.84
N GLU A 76 6.72 3.23 28.77
CA GLU A 76 6.03 3.68 27.55
C GLU A 76 4.53 3.90 27.78
N PHE A 77 3.95 3.29 28.82
CA PHE A 77 2.52 3.37 29.12
C PHE A 77 2.23 4.23 30.35
N LYS A 78 3.23 4.94 30.86
CA LYS A 78 3.06 5.86 31.98
C LYS A 78 2.22 7.06 31.53
N GLY A 79 1.17 7.36 32.29
CA GLY A 79 0.26 8.50 32.02
C GLY A 79 -0.91 8.17 31.09
N PHE A 80 -1.08 6.91 30.69
CA PHE A 80 -2.31 6.46 30.03
C PHE A 80 -3.39 6.17 31.07
N ASP A 81 -4.51 6.90 30.99
CA ASP A 81 -5.63 6.77 31.93
C ASP A 81 -6.70 5.73 31.48
N SER A 82 -6.59 5.23 30.25
CA SER A 82 -7.52 4.25 29.68
C SER A 82 -6.78 3.11 28.97
N LEU A 83 -7.27 1.87 29.16
CA LEU A 83 -6.81 0.70 28.40
C LEU A 83 -7.06 0.86 26.89
N PHE A 84 -8.04 1.67 26.50
CA PHE A 84 -8.26 2.00 25.10
C PHE A 84 -7.06 2.74 24.51
N ASP A 85 -6.55 3.76 25.19
CA ASP A 85 -5.41 4.54 24.71
C ASP A 85 -4.10 3.71 24.73
N VAL A 86 -4.02 2.69 25.58
CA VAL A 86 -2.97 1.64 25.49
C VAL A 86 -3.13 0.83 24.19
N MET A 87 -4.34 0.39 23.84
CA MET A 87 -4.59 -0.32 22.59
C MET A 87 -4.28 0.52 21.35
N THR A 88 -4.59 1.82 21.36
CA THR A 88 -4.24 2.69 20.22
C THR A 88 -2.72 2.78 20.04
N LYS A 89 -1.95 2.87 21.14
CA LYS A 89 -0.49 2.81 21.09
C LYS A 89 0.03 1.46 20.61
N TYR A 90 -0.57 0.34 21.04
CA TYR A 90 -0.25 -0.99 20.53
C TYR A 90 -0.44 -1.08 19.02
N GLN A 91 -1.59 -0.66 18.51
CA GLN A 91 -1.91 -0.67 17.10
C GLN A 91 -0.93 0.18 16.29
N HIS A 92 -0.57 1.35 16.80
CA HIS A 92 0.39 2.25 16.16
C HIS A 92 1.74 1.58 15.90
N TYR A 93 2.23 0.77 16.85
CA TYR A 93 3.47 0.00 16.73
C TYR A 93 3.28 -1.43 16.17
N GLY A 94 2.14 -1.71 15.52
CA GLY A 94 1.90 -2.96 14.79
C GLY A 94 1.48 -4.14 15.64
N MET A 95 1.13 -3.93 16.91
CA MET A 95 0.57 -4.99 17.75
C MET A 95 -0.90 -5.19 17.43
N CYS A 96 -1.33 -6.45 17.37
CA CYS A 96 -2.70 -6.77 17.01
C CYS A 96 -3.69 -6.41 18.13
N THR A 97 -4.80 -5.75 17.76
CA THR A 97 -5.83 -5.29 18.71
C THR A 97 -7.25 -5.44 18.13
N ARG A 98 -8.28 -5.16 18.95
CA ARG A 98 -9.70 -5.09 18.54
C ARG A 98 -10.05 -3.83 17.76
N LEU A 99 -9.11 -2.91 17.58
CA LEU A 99 -9.35 -1.65 16.91
C LEU A 99 -9.26 -1.84 15.40
N LEU A 100 -10.29 -1.39 14.69
CA LEU A 100 -10.27 -1.24 13.25
C LEU A 100 -10.02 0.23 12.91
N ASP A 101 -9.03 0.51 12.06
CA ASP A 101 -8.71 1.88 11.63
C ASP A 101 -9.78 2.45 10.70
N LEU A 102 -10.26 3.64 11.02
CA LEU A 102 -11.10 4.48 10.17
C LEU A 102 -10.59 5.93 10.21
N THR A 103 -11.12 6.76 9.33
CA THR A 103 -10.80 8.19 9.27
C THR A 103 -12.07 9.01 9.04
N THR A 104 -12.10 10.23 9.58
CA THR A 104 -13.15 11.21 9.25
C THR A 104 -12.84 11.97 7.95
N ASN A 105 -11.62 11.83 7.43
CA ASN A 105 -11.20 12.45 6.18
C ASN A 105 -11.34 11.48 5.00
N PRO A 106 -12.30 11.73 4.07
CA PRO A 106 -12.54 10.81 2.96
C PRO A 106 -11.31 10.65 2.04
N LEU A 107 -10.50 11.70 1.86
CA LEU A 107 -9.33 11.64 0.98
C LEU A 107 -8.20 10.78 1.58
N VAL A 108 -8.10 10.72 2.91
CA VAL A 108 -7.18 9.78 3.58
C VAL A 108 -7.63 8.34 3.33
N ALA A 109 -8.93 8.07 3.36
CA ALA A 109 -9.44 6.74 3.00
C ALA A 109 -9.17 6.41 1.52
N LEU A 110 -9.34 7.38 0.62
CA LEU A 110 -9.01 7.19 -0.80
C LEU A 110 -7.52 6.87 -1.00
N TYR A 111 -6.62 7.56 -0.29
CA TYR A 111 -5.19 7.26 -0.29
C TYR A 111 -4.91 5.79 0.06
N PHE A 112 -5.50 5.30 1.16
CA PHE A 112 -5.32 3.91 1.58
C PHE A 112 -5.90 2.91 0.59
N ALA A 113 -7.00 3.26 -0.08
CA ALA A 113 -7.58 2.41 -1.13
C ALA A 113 -6.73 2.35 -2.40
N CYS A 114 -5.95 3.41 -2.68
CA CYS A 114 -5.12 3.50 -3.88
C CYS A 114 -3.68 3.02 -3.67
N LYS A 115 -3.32 2.49 -2.49
CA LYS A 115 -1.98 1.91 -2.31
C LYS A 115 -1.79 0.75 -3.29
N ILE A 116 -0.60 0.71 -3.89
CA ILE A 116 -0.21 -0.34 -4.83
C ILE A 116 0.08 -1.62 -4.06
N HIS A 117 -0.57 -2.71 -4.46
CA HIS A 117 -0.43 -4.02 -3.85
C HIS A 117 0.52 -4.92 -4.64
N GLY A 118 0.36 -4.94 -5.97
CA GLY A 118 0.99 -5.90 -6.87
C GLY A 118 -0.05 -6.68 -7.69
N GLN A 119 0.43 -7.34 -8.74
CA GLN A 119 -0.43 -8.10 -9.64
C GLN A 119 -0.93 -9.38 -8.97
N GLU A 120 -2.24 -9.60 -9.02
CA GLU A 120 -2.93 -10.77 -8.50
C GLU A 120 -3.72 -11.49 -9.59
N LYS A 121 -3.94 -12.79 -9.43
CA LYS A 121 -4.64 -13.63 -10.44
C LYS A 121 -6.15 -13.67 -10.21
N TYR A 122 -6.90 -13.20 -11.20
CA TYR A 122 -8.36 -13.19 -11.23
C TYR A 122 -8.91 -14.25 -12.18
N GLU A 123 -9.96 -14.94 -11.75
CA GLU A 123 -10.82 -15.76 -12.62
C GLU A 123 -11.77 -14.84 -13.37
N THR A 124 -11.72 -14.89 -14.70
CA THR A 124 -12.72 -14.27 -15.58
C THR A 124 -13.51 -15.38 -16.29
N GLU A 125 -14.60 -15.03 -16.99
CA GLU A 125 -15.36 -16.01 -17.79
C GLU A 125 -14.53 -16.65 -18.91
N ASP A 126 -13.46 -15.98 -19.34
CA ASP A 126 -12.52 -16.44 -20.37
C ASP A 126 -11.28 -17.09 -19.72
N ASP A 127 -10.19 -16.34 -19.65
CA ASP A 127 -8.89 -16.77 -19.14
C ASP A 127 -8.52 -15.99 -17.87
N PRO A 128 -7.73 -16.59 -16.96
CA PRO A 128 -7.28 -15.87 -15.79
C PRO A 128 -6.43 -14.65 -16.17
N VAL A 129 -6.76 -13.50 -15.61
CA VAL A 129 -6.04 -12.24 -15.83
C VAL A 129 -5.19 -11.91 -14.61
N GLU A 130 -3.95 -11.49 -14.84
CA GLU A 130 -3.12 -10.85 -13.81
C GLU A 130 -3.40 -9.34 -13.87
N GLN A 131 -3.93 -8.80 -12.76
CA GLN A 131 -4.19 -7.37 -12.63
C GLN A 131 -3.90 -6.87 -11.22
N GLU A 132 -3.69 -5.56 -11.10
CA GLU A 132 -3.68 -4.90 -9.80
C GLU A 132 -5.09 -4.95 -9.21
N PRO A 133 -5.26 -5.42 -7.96
CA PRO A 133 -6.55 -5.56 -7.30
C PRO A 133 -7.30 -4.23 -7.20
N TYR A 134 -8.61 -4.29 -6.97
CA TYR A 134 -9.43 -3.10 -6.82
C TYR A 134 -9.22 -2.47 -5.43
N GLY A 135 -9.02 -1.16 -5.41
CA GLY A 135 -9.11 -0.39 -4.16
C GLY A 135 -10.56 -0.23 -3.75
N VAL A 136 -10.86 -0.22 -2.46
CA VAL A 136 -12.24 0.00 -1.96
C VAL A 136 -12.27 1.02 -0.84
N VAL A 137 -13.28 1.89 -0.86
CA VAL A 137 -13.58 2.82 0.24
C VAL A 137 -14.96 2.52 0.80
N TYR A 138 -14.99 2.01 2.02
CA TYR A 138 -16.20 1.81 2.79
C TYR A 138 -16.53 3.06 3.62
N TYR A 139 -17.80 3.25 3.93
CA TYR A 139 -18.24 4.32 4.82
C TYR A 139 -19.39 3.88 5.74
N THR A 140 -19.54 4.59 6.86
CA THR A 140 -20.64 4.39 7.81
C THR A 140 -20.98 5.70 8.52
N ASN A 141 -22.26 5.88 8.85
CA ASN A 141 -22.79 6.95 9.70
C ASN A 141 -23.64 6.38 10.85
N ASN A 142 -23.53 5.07 11.11
CA ASN A 142 -24.36 4.36 12.09
C ASN A 142 -23.96 4.60 13.55
N TYR A 143 -23.00 5.50 13.78
CA TYR A 143 -22.32 5.64 15.05
C TYR A 143 -22.33 7.08 15.55
N TYR A 144 -22.59 7.21 16.85
CA TYR A 144 -22.23 8.41 17.60
C TYR A 144 -20.82 8.22 18.16
N PRO A 145 -19.98 9.27 18.15
CA PRO A 145 -18.63 9.18 18.67
C PRO A 145 -18.65 8.96 20.18
N SER A 146 -17.96 7.91 20.62
CA SER A 146 -17.64 7.62 22.02
C SER A 146 -16.26 8.14 22.39
N GLN A 147 -16.04 8.41 23.67
CA GLN A 147 -14.75 8.82 24.22
C GLN A 147 -14.04 7.63 24.86
N SER A 148 -12.70 7.67 24.92
CA SER A 148 -11.89 6.60 25.53
C SER A 148 -12.19 6.35 27.02
N VAL A 149 -12.82 7.33 27.68
CA VAL A 149 -13.17 7.29 29.11
C VAL A 149 -14.58 6.78 29.41
N ASP A 150 -15.40 6.59 28.36
CA ASP A 150 -16.78 6.14 28.48
C ASP A 150 -16.83 4.74 29.12
N LYS A 151 -17.89 4.49 29.89
CA LYS A 151 -18.03 3.27 30.70
C LYS A 151 -18.02 2.01 29.81
N GLU A 152 -18.73 2.06 28.70
CA GLU A 152 -18.84 0.98 27.73
C GLU A 152 -17.46 0.63 27.16
N ILE A 153 -16.68 1.64 26.77
CA ILE A 153 -15.33 1.46 26.21
C ILE A 153 -14.41 0.83 27.25
N LYS A 154 -14.46 1.30 28.50
CA LYS A 154 -13.69 0.72 29.60
C LYS A 154 -14.07 -0.74 29.88
N ILE A 155 -15.36 -1.07 29.85
CA ILE A 155 -15.82 -2.45 30.04
C ILE A 155 -15.29 -3.35 28.91
N VAL A 156 -15.45 -2.95 27.66
CA VAL A 156 -15.05 -3.76 26.49
C VAL A 156 -13.52 -3.97 26.46
N THR A 157 -12.75 -2.91 26.71
CA THR A 157 -11.28 -3.00 26.75
C THR A 157 -10.77 -3.82 27.93
N ALA A 158 -11.44 -3.75 29.10
CA ALA A 158 -11.14 -4.63 30.24
C ALA A 158 -11.41 -6.11 29.91
N LEU A 159 -12.55 -6.43 29.29
CA LEU A 159 -12.87 -7.80 28.87
C LEU A 159 -11.84 -8.35 27.85
N ALA A 160 -11.31 -7.51 26.98
CA ALA A 160 -10.22 -7.90 26.08
C ALA A 160 -8.95 -8.29 26.86
N SER A 161 -8.66 -7.62 27.97
CA SER A 161 -7.51 -7.92 28.84
C SER A 161 -7.70 -9.16 29.73
N TYR A 162 -8.94 -9.59 29.97
CA TYR A 162 -9.23 -10.74 30.83
C TYR A 162 -8.96 -12.08 30.15
N ASP A 163 -8.45 -13.03 30.93
CA ASP A 163 -8.32 -14.44 30.55
C ASP A 163 -9.67 -15.17 30.70
N LEU A 164 -10.47 -15.10 29.63
CA LEU A 164 -11.76 -15.80 29.52
C LEU A 164 -11.62 -17.29 29.15
N SER A 165 -10.42 -17.87 29.19
CA SER A 165 -10.25 -19.33 29.05
C SER A 165 -10.49 -20.08 30.37
N LYS A 166 -10.36 -19.37 31.51
CA LYS A 166 -10.49 -19.94 32.86
C LYS A 166 -11.72 -19.42 33.60
N GLU A 167 -11.90 -18.10 33.60
CA GLU A 167 -12.91 -17.41 34.41
C GLU A 167 -13.82 -16.61 33.48
N ASN A 168 -14.81 -17.29 32.92
CA ASN A 168 -15.62 -16.79 31.81
C ASN A 168 -17.12 -16.76 32.08
N THR A 169 -17.55 -17.06 33.31
CA THR A 169 -18.96 -16.91 33.68
C THR A 169 -19.31 -15.42 33.83
N ILE A 170 -20.57 -15.06 33.56
CA ILE A 170 -21.09 -13.70 33.77
C ILE A 170 -20.83 -13.27 35.22
N GLY A 171 -21.09 -14.15 36.20
CA GLY A 171 -20.80 -13.87 37.61
C GLY A 171 -19.34 -13.47 37.85
N THR A 172 -18.40 -14.30 37.40
CA THR A 172 -16.96 -14.03 37.58
C THR A 172 -16.49 -12.79 36.83
N VAL A 173 -17.03 -12.52 35.64
CA VAL A 173 -16.67 -11.32 34.86
C VAL A 173 -17.20 -10.06 35.52
N LEU A 174 -18.43 -10.07 36.02
CA LEU A 174 -18.99 -8.93 36.76
C LEU A 174 -18.25 -8.69 38.08
N ASP A 175 -17.81 -9.76 38.77
CA ASP A 175 -16.96 -9.63 39.95
C ASP A 175 -15.64 -8.92 39.64
N LYS A 176 -14.97 -9.30 38.54
CA LYS A 176 -13.74 -8.64 38.07
C LYS A 176 -13.96 -7.18 37.70
N LEU A 177 -14.99 -6.89 36.90
CA LEU A 177 -15.32 -5.52 36.53
C LEU A 177 -15.57 -4.63 37.76
N ARG A 178 -16.16 -5.21 38.82
CA ARG A 178 -16.36 -4.51 40.09
C ARG A 178 -15.04 -4.35 40.87
N MET A 179 -14.17 -5.35 40.89
CA MET A 179 -12.84 -5.25 41.51
C MET A 179 -11.97 -4.18 40.84
N ASP A 180 -12.10 -4.05 39.52
CA ASP A 180 -11.41 -3.04 38.72
C ASP A 180 -12.09 -1.66 38.78
N ASN A 181 -13.12 -1.49 39.62
CA ASN A 181 -13.89 -0.26 39.82
C ASN A 181 -14.58 0.28 38.55
N LEU A 182 -14.88 -0.59 37.57
CA LEU A 182 -15.59 -0.24 36.34
C LEU A 182 -17.11 -0.23 36.52
N ILE A 183 -17.60 -1.00 37.50
CA ILE A 183 -18.99 -1.04 37.92
C ILE A 183 -19.11 -1.05 39.45
N ASN A 184 -20.25 -0.62 39.98
CA ASN A 184 -20.56 -0.71 41.40
C ASN A 184 -21.37 -2.00 41.73
N GLU A 185 -21.50 -2.33 43.01
CA GLU A 185 -22.26 -3.52 43.45
C GLU A 185 -23.73 -3.48 43.04
N GLU A 186 -24.35 -2.29 42.97
CA GLU A 186 -25.73 -2.14 42.51
C GLU A 186 -25.90 -2.56 41.04
N THR A 187 -24.97 -2.11 40.17
CA THR A 187 -24.95 -2.45 38.74
C THR A 187 -24.73 -3.95 38.56
N LYS A 188 -23.79 -4.54 39.32
CA LYS A 188 -23.54 -5.98 39.30
C LYS A 188 -24.80 -6.77 39.72
N ALA A 189 -25.42 -6.39 40.83
CA ALA A 189 -26.64 -7.05 41.31
C ALA A 189 -27.80 -6.90 40.32
N ARG A 190 -27.91 -5.77 39.62
CA ARG A 190 -28.87 -5.54 38.55
C ARG A 190 -28.61 -6.48 37.36
N TRP A 191 -27.40 -6.50 36.81
CA TRP A 191 -27.07 -7.29 35.61
C TRP A 191 -27.07 -8.81 35.84
N LEU A 192 -27.01 -9.28 37.09
CA LEU A 192 -27.24 -10.69 37.43
C LEU A 192 -28.71 -11.13 37.37
N LYS A 193 -29.65 -10.19 37.28
CA LYS A 193 -31.08 -10.51 37.13
C LYS A 193 -31.41 -10.74 35.65
N LYS A 194 -32.21 -11.77 35.38
CA LYS A 194 -32.62 -12.17 34.02
C LYS A 194 -33.27 -11.04 33.21
N GLU A 195 -33.99 -10.15 33.87
CA GLU A 195 -34.66 -9.00 33.24
C GLU A 195 -33.68 -7.92 32.76
N TYR A 196 -32.50 -7.82 33.35
CA TYR A 196 -31.55 -6.71 33.12
C TYR A 196 -30.20 -7.15 32.55
N VAL A 197 -29.90 -8.45 32.49
CA VAL A 197 -28.64 -8.96 31.88
C VAL A 197 -28.45 -8.47 30.44
N GLY A 198 -29.55 -8.24 29.71
CA GLY A 198 -29.52 -7.70 28.35
C GLY A 198 -28.81 -6.34 28.23
N GLU A 199 -28.79 -5.53 29.29
CA GLU A 199 -28.04 -4.26 29.32
C GLU A 199 -26.54 -4.52 29.19
N PHE A 200 -26.01 -5.46 29.98
CA PHE A 200 -24.60 -5.84 29.95
C PHE A 200 -24.24 -6.53 28.63
N ILE A 201 -25.07 -7.47 28.17
CA ILE A 201 -24.86 -8.18 26.89
C ILE A 201 -24.78 -7.18 25.74
N LYS A 202 -25.69 -6.20 25.71
CA LYS A 202 -25.67 -5.15 24.69
C LYS A 202 -24.37 -4.36 24.67
N ILE A 203 -23.77 -4.09 25.83
CA ILE A 203 -22.47 -3.39 25.92
C ILE A 203 -21.36 -4.24 25.28
N ILE A 204 -21.33 -5.53 25.60
CA ILE A 204 -20.25 -6.43 25.15
C ILE A 204 -20.50 -7.06 23.76
N GLN A 205 -21.59 -6.70 23.09
CA GLN A 205 -21.92 -7.16 21.73
C GLN A 205 -22.04 -6.02 20.71
N ARG A 206 -22.15 -4.77 21.18
CA ARG A 206 -22.24 -3.59 20.32
C ARG A 206 -20.84 -3.05 20.03
N ASN A 207 -20.53 -2.78 18.77
CA ASN A 207 -19.29 -2.08 18.39
C ASN A 207 -19.38 -0.58 18.70
N TYR A 208 -18.24 0.07 18.89
CA TYR A 208 -18.19 1.48 19.26
C TYR A 208 -17.23 2.26 18.36
N MET A 209 -17.70 3.37 17.79
CA MET A 209 -16.81 4.34 17.15
C MET A 209 -16.20 5.21 18.24
N VAL A 210 -14.89 5.10 18.44
CA VAL A 210 -14.18 5.80 19.51
C VAL A 210 -13.25 6.81 18.90
N VAL A 211 -13.42 8.07 19.33
CA VAL A 211 -12.47 9.14 19.00
C VAL A 211 -11.34 9.07 20.02
N PRO A 212 -10.12 8.72 19.60
CA PRO A 212 -8.97 8.62 20.50
C PRO A 212 -8.52 9.99 20.98
N THR A 213 -7.79 10.02 22.09
CA THR A 213 -7.02 11.22 22.43
C THR A 213 -5.88 11.34 21.41
N TYR A 214 -5.77 12.48 20.72
CA TYR A 214 -4.73 12.73 19.71
C TYR A 214 -3.35 12.97 20.34
N THR A 215 -2.87 12.01 21.14
CA THR A 215 -1.51 12.01 21.69
C THR A 215 -0.46 11.61 20.66
N ASN A 216 -0.90 10.96 19.57
CA ASN A 216 -0.05 10.45 18.50
C ASN A 216 -0.17 11.33 17.25
N GLU A 217 0.95 11.85 16.75
CA GLU A 217 0.98 12.71 15.55
C GLU A 217 0.43 11.99 14.31
N ARG A 218 0.76 10.71 14.09
CA ARG A 218 0.28 9.95 12.93
C ARG A 218 -1.25 9.90 12.93
N LEU A 219 -1.82 9.60 14.08
CA LEU A 219 -3.28 9.54 14.25
C LEU A 219 -3.94 10.89 13.97
N GLN A 220 -3.29 11.99 14.40
CA GLN A 220 -3.76 13.34 14.12
C GLN A 220 -3.71 13.67 12.63
N ARG A 221 -2.61 13.37 11.94
CA ARG A 221 -2.43 13.65 10.51
C ARG A 221 -3.39 12.85 9.62
N GLN A 222 -3.76 11.64 10.06
CA GLN A 222 -4.70 10.78 9.34
C GLN A 222 -6.17 11.04 9.69
N ASN A 223 -6.45 12.00 10.60
CA ASN A 223 -7.77 12.18 11.20
C ASN A 223 -8.39 10.85 11.67
N GLY A 224 -7.55 10.04 12.31
CA GLY A 224 -7.86 8.64 12.60
C GLY A 224 -8.84 8.49 13.76
N VAL A 225 -9.79 7.59 13.57
CA VAL A 225 -10.75 7.13 14.58
C VAL A 225 -10.80 5.60 14.55
N PHE A 226 -11.30 4.98 15.60
CA PHE A 226 -11.29 3.52 15.70
C PHE A 226 -12.69 2.96 15.90
N LEU A 227 -13.02 1.91 15.14
CA LEU A 227 -14.13 1.04 15.49
C LEU A 227 -13.62 -0.05 16.45
N LEU A 228 -14.04 0.01 17.70
CA LEU A 228 -13.73 -0.99 18.72
C LEU A 228 -14.67 -2.20 18.57
N ALA A 229 -14.12 -3.34 18.17
CA ALA A 229 -14.86 -4.58 17.94
C ALA A 229 -15.19 -5.32 19.25
N SER A 230 -16.42 -5.14 19.73
CA SER A 230 -16.96 -5.74 20.96
C SER A 230 -17.72 -7.03 20.64
N MET A 231 -17.02 -8.03 20.11
CA MET A 231 -17.64 -9.28 19.66
C MET A 231 -17.52 -10.39 20.70
N PHE A 232 -18.24 -10.26 21.82
CA PHE A 232 -18.30 -11.30 22.85
C PHE A 232 -19.57 -12.15 22.70
N SER A 233 -19.40 -13.46 22.49
CA SER A 233 -20.51 -14.39 22.46
C SER A 233 -20.93 -14.74 23.88
N VAL A 234 -22.24 -14.83 24.13
CA VAL A 234 -22.80 -15.12 25.45
C VAL A 234 -23.78 -16.28 25.34
N ASN A 235 -23.59 -17.32 26.15
CA ASN A 235 -24.50 -18.45 26.26
C ASN A 235 -25.07 -18.50 27.68
N ILE A 236 -26.39 -18.29 27.82
CA ILE A 236 -27.06 -18.26 29.12
C ILE A 236 -27.98 -19.48 29.26
N GLY A 237 -27.72 -20.29 30.29
CA GLY A 237 -28.58 -21.41 30.68
C GLY A 237 -29.74 -20.98 31.59
N ALA A 238 -30.10 -21.84 32.55
CA ALA A 238 -31.19 -21.55 33.49
C ALA A 238 -30.88 -20.39 34.44
N ASN A 239 -29.61 -20.21 34.81
CA ASN A 239 -29.13 -19.16 35.71
C ASN A 239 -28.21 -18.20 34.95
N VAL A 240 -28.49 -16.89 35.08
CA VAL A 240 -27.69 -15.82 34.46
C VAL A 240 -26.25 -15.86 34.95
N LYS A 241 -26.03 -16.08 36.24
CA LYS A 241 -24.70 -16.05 36.85
C LYS A 241 -23.74 -17.05 36.19
N ASP A 242 -24.26 -18.20 35.78
CA ASP A 242 -23.51 -19.32 35.22
C ASP A 242 -23.38 -19.23 33.69
N GLY A 243 -23.98 -18.19 33.07
CA GLY A 243 -23.85 -17.95 31.63
C GLY A 243 -22.40 -17.70 31.25
N VAL A 244 -21.97 -18.23 30.11
CA VAL A 244 -20.57 -18.24 29.66
C VAL A 244 -20.35 -17.16 28.61
N ILE A 245 -19.28 -16.40 28.75
CA ILE A 245 -18.83 -15.36 27.81
C ILE A 245 -17.58 -15.85 27.09
N THR A 246 -17.58 -15.85 25.77
CA THR A 246 -16.42 -16.23 24.95
C THR A 246 -16.03 -15.11 24.00
N LYS A 247 -14.73 -14.96 23.78
CA LYS A 247 -14.21 -14.08 22.73
C LYS A 247 -14.55 -14.70 21.37
N SER A 248 -15.19 -13.92 20.52
CA SER A 248 -15.54 -14.33 19.15
C SER A 248 -15.07 -13.28 18.16
N LYS A 249 -15.03 -13.68 16.88
CA LYS A 249 -14.70 -12.81 15.75
C LYS A 249 -15.79 -12.95 14.69
N ASN A 250 -15.95 -11.91 13.90
CA ASN A 250 -16.77 -11.88 12.70
C ASN A 250 -16.21 -10.82 11.75
N ASN A 251 -16.55 -10.93 10.46
CA ASN A 251 -16.33 -9.86 9.51
C ASN A 251 -17.25 -8.68 9.87
N LEU A 252 -16.69 -7.45 9.92
CA LEU A 252 -17.40 -6.21 10.23
C LEU A 252 -18.05 -5.56 9.01
N ARG A 253 -18.16 -6.26 7.87
CA ARG A 253 -18.74 -5.71 6.64
C ARG A 253 -20.14 -5.12 6.85
N ASP A 254 -20.94 -5.73 7.72
CA ASP A 254 -22.30 -5.30 8.05
C ASP A 254 -22.35 -4.00 8.86
N GLU A 255 -21.21 -3.54 9.40
CA GLU A 255 -21.10 -2.26 10.11
C GLU A 255 -20.98 -1.05 9.17
N PHE A 256 -20.77 -1.32 7.88
CA PHE A 256 -20.62 -0.33 6.82
C PHE A 256 -21.84 -0.34 5.90
N ALA A 257 -22.03 0.76 5.17
CA ALA A 257 -23.09 0.86 4.17
C ALA A 257 -22.99 -0.28 3.14
N SER A 258 -24.13 -0.75 2.64
CA SER A 258 -24.17 -1.76 1.59
C SER A 258 -23.51 -1.24 0.30
N LYS A 259 -23.73 0.03 -0.04
CA LYS A 259 -23.02 0.74 -1.10
C LYS A 259 -21.65 1.20 -0.64
N TYR A 260 -20.66 1.10 -1.51
CA TYR A 260 -19.29 1.57 -1.28
C TYR A 260 -18.64 1.98 -2.61
N PHE A 261 -17.46 2.61 -2.50
CA PHE A 261 -16.71 3.08 -3.64
C PHE A 261 -15.63 2.07 -4.01
N TYR A 262 -15.36 1.91 -5.31
CA TYR A 262 -14.27 1.08 -5.80
C TYR A 262 -13.39 1.83 -6.81
N ILE A 263 -12.12 1.46 -6.84
CA ILE A 263 -11.08 2.06 -7.66
C ILE A 263 -10.43 0.93 -8.46
N LYS A 264 -10.45 1.03 -9.79
CA LYS A 264 -9.74 0.09 -10.66
C LYS A 264 -8.23 0.19 -10.44
N GLY A 265 -7.52 -0.94 -10.50
CA GLY A 265 -6.06 -0.99 -10.31
C GLY A 265 -5.30 0.01 -11.18
N GLU A 266 -5.72 0.19 -12.43
CA GLU A 266 -5.16 1.15 -13.40
C GLU A 266 -5.26 2.63 -12.97
N ASN A 267 -6.25 2.99 -12.16
CA ASN A 267 -6.50 4.36 -11.71
C ASN A 267 -5.78 4.69 -10.38
N LYS A 268 -5.24 3.69 -9.67
CA LYS A 268 -4.63 3.91 -8.36
C LYS A 268 -3.46 4.90 -8.41
N GLU A 269 -2.55 4.73 -9.37
CA GLU A 269 -1.35 5.58 -9.48
C GLU A 269 -1.69 7.03 -9.85
N SER A 270 -2.63 7.25 -10.77
CA SER A 270 -3.07 8.60 -11.14
C SER A 270 -3.75 9.31 -9.97
N ILE A 271 -4.62 8.61 -9.24
CA ILE A 271 -5.28 9.16 -8.04
C ILE A 271 -4.25 9.50 -6.96
N LEU A 272 -3.24 8.66 -6.72
CA LEU A 272 -2.16 8.97 -5.77
C LEU A 272 -1.40 10.24 -6.15
N LYS A 273 -1.11 10.44 -7.45
CA LYS A 273 -0.48 11.68 -7.95
C LYS A 273 -1.38 12.90 -7.76
N GLU A 274 -2.69 12.77 -7.99
CA GLU A 274 -3.64 13.85 -7.71
C GLU A 274 -3.71 14.18 -6.20
N LEU A 275 -3.74 13.16 -5.34
CA LEU A 275 -3.76 13.33 -3.87
C LEU A 275 -2.50 14.02 -3.34
N ASP A 276 -1.34 13.76 -3.96
CA ASP A 276 -0.07 14.42 -3.63
C ASP A 276 -0.18 15.95 -3.82
N LEU A 277 -0.90 16.43 -4.84
CA LEU A 277 -1.18 17.87 -5.05
C LEU A 277 -1.99 18.49 -3.91
N TYR A 278 -2.77 17.68 -3.19
CA TYR A 278 -3.53 18.08 -2.01
C TYR A 278 -2.78 17.83 -0.70
N ASN A 279 -1.48 17.53 -0.75
CA ASN A 279 -0.63 17.15 0.40
C ASN A 279 -1.15 15.90 1.13
N ILE A 280 -1.73 14.94 0.40
CA ILE A 280 -2.14 13.65 0.94
C ILE A 280 -1.23 12.59 0.34
N ASN A 281 -0.12 12.34 1.03
CA ASN A 281 0.93 11.43 0.61
C ASN A 281 1.57 10.72 1.83
N GLU A 282 2.51 9.82 1.58
CA GLU A 282 3.14 9.03 2.63
C GLU A 282 3.86 9.93 3.68
N ALA A 283 4.59 10.96 3.25
CA ALA A 283 5.31 11.84 4.16
C ALA A 283 4.38 12.71 5.04
N THR A 284 3.24 13.13 4.51
CA THR A 284 2.27 13.94 5.28
C THR A 284 1.43 13.06 6.19
N LEU A 285 1.06 11.85 5.79
CA LEU A 285 0.24 10.96 6.61
C LEU A 285 1.03 10.21 7.69
N PHE A 286 2.33 10.02 7.50
CA PHE A 286 3.18 9.25 8.41
C PHE A 286 4.38 10.10 8.88
N PRO A 287 4.37 10.59 10.13
CA PRO A 287 5.47 11.40 10.68
C PRO A 287 6.78 10.64 10.85
N GLU A 288 6.76 9.31 10.90
CA GLU A 288 7.92 8.49 11.18
C GLU A 288 8.98 8.61 10.08
N LEU A 289 10.27 8.60 10.50
CA LEU A 289 11.40 8.85 9.60
C LEU A 289 11.45 7.86 8.43
N GLU A 290 11.13 6.59 8.65
CA GLU A 290 11.11 5.57 7.60
C GLU A 290 10.20 5.98 6.43
N HIS A 291 9.00 6.47 6.73
CA HIS A 291 8.03 6.92 5.74
C HIS A 291 8.47 8.20 5.02
N GLN A 292 9.09 9.13 5.76
CA GLN A 292 9.68 10.33 5.14
C GLN A 292 10.79 9.96 4.14
N LEU A 293 11.69 9.04 4.52
CA LEU A 293 12.78 8.59 3.66
C LEU A 293 12.28 7.80 2.44
N ASN A 294 11.26 6.95 2.62
CA ASN A 294 10.61 6.24 1.52
C ASN A 294 10.00 7.22 0.51
N TYR A 295 9.29 8.25 0.99
CA TYR A 295 8.72 9.28 0.14
C TYR A 295 9.81 10.10 -0.57
N ILE A 296 10.90 10.49 0.12
CA ILE A 296 12.03 11.19 -0.52
C ILE A 296 12.61 10.34 -1.66
N ARG A 297 12.82 9.04 -1.45
CA ARG A 297 13.29 8.14 -2.50
C ARG A 297 12.33 8.10 -3.68
N TYR A 298 11.02 7.99 -3.42
CA TYR A 298 9.98 7.98 -4.43
C TYR A 298 9.93 9.29 -5.24
N ALA A 299 9.85 10.44 -4.55
CA ALA A 299 9.78 11.76 -5.17
C ALA A 299 11.02 12.11 -6.00
N ASN A 300 12.16 11.45 -5.74
CA ASN A 300 13.40 11.64 -6.50
C ASN A 300 13.67 10.53 -7.53
N ALA A 301 12.79 9.53 -7.67
CA ALA A 301 12.99 8.39 -8.56
C ALA A 301 13.11 8.82 -10.03
N ASP A 302 12.36 9.84 -10.44
CA ASP A 302 12.38 10.38 -11.81
C ASP A 302 13.70 11.08 -12.18
N PHE A 303 14.54 11.42 -11.20
CA PHE A 303 15.88 12.02 -11.43
C PHE A 303 17.01 10.99 -11.48
N THR A 304 16.71 9.69 -11.41
CA THR A 304 17.74 8.65 -11.39
C THR A 304 18.48 8.53 -12.72
N GLN A 305 19.79 8.28 -12.65
CA GLN A 305 20.65 8.01 -13.80
C GLN A 305 21.41 6.70 -13.57
N SER A 306 21.60 5.92 -14.64
CA SER A 306 22.42 4.71 -14.57
C SER A 306 23.86 5.08 -14.24
N VAL A 307 24.41 4.50 -13.17
CA VAL A 307 25.82 4.63 -12.80
C VAL A 307 26.58 3.38 -13.21
N THR A 308 27.87 3.51 -13.51
CA THR A 308 28.74 2.38 -13.84
C THR A 308 29.01 1.52 -12.61
N GLU A 309 29.19 0.21 -12.82
CA GLU A 309 29.62 -0.67 -11.75
C GLU A 309 31.00 -0.27 -11.23
N PHE A 310 31.19 -0.42 -9.92
CA PHE A 310 32.45 -0.13 -9.27
C PHE A 310 33.54 -1.06 -9.82
N SER A 311 34.59 -0.49 -10.40
CA SER A 311 35.84 -1.19 -10.70
C SER A 311 36.88 -0.84 -9.64
N LYS A 312 37.37 -1.86 -8.95
CA LYS A 312 38.48 -1.70 -8.00
C LYS A 312 39.74 -1.35 -8.80
N TYR A 313 40.38 -0.23 -8.45
CA TYR A 313 41.69 0.10 -8.97
C TYR A 313 42.72 -0.93 -8.50
N GLU A 314 43.40 -1.59 -9.43
CA GLU A 314 44.53 -2.50 -9.14
C GLU A 314 45.83 -1.91 -9.68
N ASP A 315 46.77 -1.67 -8.78
CA ASP A 315 48.08 -1.07 -9.06
C ASP A 315 49.04 -2.17 -9.55
N ASN A 316 48.81 -2.68 -10.76
CA ASN A 316 49.69 -3.67 -11.38
C ASN A 316 50.13 -3.22 -12.77
N HIS A 317 51.31 -2.60 -12.82
CA HIS A 317 52.16 -2.55 -14.00
C HIS A 317 52.55 -3.97 -14.45
N VAL A 318 51.67 -4.66 -15.19
CA VAL A 318 52.05 -5.73 -16.12
C VAL A 318 51.13 -5.61 -17.34
N VAL A 319 51.68 -5.05 -18.41
CA VAL A 319 51.02 -4.99 -19.73
C VAL A 319 50.86 -6.42 -20.23
N THR A 320 49.68 -7.01 -20.05
CA THR A 320 49.26 -8.21 -20.77
C THR A 320 48.57 -7.81 -22.08
N LYS A 321 48.79 -8.63 -23.11
CA LYS A 321 48.53 -8.43 -24.56
C LYS A 321 47.08 -8.12 -25.00
N SER A 322 46.19 -7.63 -24.13
CA SER A 322 44.78 -7.36 -24.43
C SER A 322 44.40 -5.88 -24.52
N ASP A 323 45.25 -4.94 -24.08
CA ASP A 323 44.89 -3.52 -24.06
C ASP A 323 45.58 -2.76 -25.19
N VAL A 324 45.07 -2.94 -26.41
CA VAL A 324 45.26 -1.91 -27.45
C VAL A 324 44.38 -0.74 -27.03
N TYR A 325 44.99 0.38 -26.68
CA TYR A 325 44.27 1.64 -26.45
C TYR A 325 43.56 2.02 -27.75
N ILE A 326 42.23 1.87 -27.77
CA ILE A 326 41.38 2.35 -28.85
C ILE A 326 41.07 3.80 -28.52
N ASP A 327 41.58 4.72 -29.32
CA ASP A 327 41.15 6.12 -29.24
C ASP A 327 39.69 6.20 -29.72
N ASP A 328 38.77 6.41 -28.78
CA ASP A 328 37.34 6.57 -29.06
C ASP A 328 37.07 7.69 -30.07
N GLY A 329 37.91 8.74 -30.11
CA GLY A 329 37.81 9.80 -31.11
C GLY A 329 38.09 9.30 -32.53
N GLU A 330 39.12 8.46 -32.68
CA GLU A 330 39.50 7.87 -33.96
C GLU A 330 38.48 6.82 -34.44
N LEU A 331 37.99 5.98 -33.52
CA LEU A 331 36.93 5.01 -33.82
C LEU A 331 35.64 5.70 -34.23
N ASN A 332 35.22 6.73 -33.49
CA ASN A 332 33.99 7.47 -33.79
C ASN A 332 34.10 8.12 -35.17
N GLN A 333 35.23 8.78 -35.48
CA GLN A 333 35.42 9.40 -36.79
C GLN A 333 35.40 8.35 -37.92
N TYR A 334 36.08 7.21 -37.75
CA TYR A 334 36.06 6.11 -38.71
C TYR A 334 34.64 5.59 -38.97
N VAL A 335 33.88 5.35 -37.90
CA VAL A 335 32.50 4.87 -38.00
C VAL A 335 31.65 5.89 -38.75
N ILE A 336 31.77 7.18 -38.43
CA ILE A 336 31.04 8.28 -39.10
C ILE A 336 31.38 8.41 -40.59
N ASP A 337 32.64 8.18 -40.97
CA ASP A 337 33.10 8.29 -42.35
C ASP A 337 32.67 7.09 -43.20
N VAL A 338 32.61 5.89 -42.62
CA VAL A 338 32.29 4.64 -43.33
C VAL A 338 30.79 4.37 -43.40
N LEU A 339 30.01 4.86 -42.41
CA LEU A 339 28.57 4.62 -42.30
C LEU A 339 27.78 5.07 -43.55
N GLU A 340 28.11 6.21 -44.16
CA GLU A 340 27.38 6.70 -45.34
C GLU A 340 27.50 5.75 -46.55
N MET A 341 28.69 5.17 -46.74
CA MET A 341 28.95 4.24 -47.84
C MET A 341 28.33 2.87 -47.57
N LYS A 342 28.38 2.38 -46.33
CA LYS A 342 27.89 1.04 -45.97
C LYS A 342 26.39 0.94 -45.79
N LEU A 343 25.73 2.06 -45.45
CA LEU A 343 24.27 2.11 -45.39
C LEU A 343 23.61 2.35 -46.76
N CYS A 344 24.38 2.70 -47.79
CA CYS A 344 23.88 2.78 -49.17
C CYS A 344 23.41 1.41 -49.66
N GLY A 345 22.09 1.27 -49.85
CA GLY A 345 21.45 0.02 -50.27
C GLY A 345 20.63 -0.67 -49.18
N ILE A 346 20.79 -0.27 -47.91
CA ILE A 346 19.99 -0.72 -46.75
C ILE A 346 19.04 0.40 -46.29
N VAL A 347 19.52 1.65 -46.39
CA VAL A 347 18.81 2.85 -45.99
C VAL A 347 18.60 3.75 -47.20
N ASP A 348 17.41 4.35 -47.31
CA ASP A 348 17.09 5.30 -48.37
C ASP A 348 17.97 6.55 -48.22
N LYS A 349 18.40 7.14 -49.35
CA LYS A 349 19.32 8.29 -49.36
C LYS A 349 18.83 9.48 -48.53
N GLU A 350 17.52 9.61 -48.34
CA GLU A 350 16.88 10.65 -47.54
C GLU A 350 17.04 10.42 -46.03
N ASP A 351 17.19 9.17 -45.60
CA ASP A 351 17.24 8.76 -44.18
C ASP A 351 18.66 8.64 -43.63
N ILE A 352 19.67 8.44 -44.51
CA ILE A 352 21.08 8.23 -44.11
C ILE A 352 21.58 9.33 -43.16
N LYS A 353 21.26 10.59 -43.46
CA LYS A 353 21.69 11.74 -42.64
C LYS A 353 21.08 11.72 -41.24
N GLU A 354 19.83 11.28 -41.11
CA GLU A 354 19.13 11.27 -39.83
C GLU A 354 19.56 10.06 -38.99
N ILE A 355 19.74 8.90 -39.61
CA ILE A 355 20.31 7.71 -38.94
C ILE A 355 21.72 8.00 -38.43
N LYS A 356 22.55 8.69 -39.21
CA LYS A 356 23.89 9.11 -38.80
C LYS A 356 23.84 10.01 -37.55
N ARG A 357 22.96 11.01 -37.50
CA ARG A 357 22.76 11.85 -36.30
C ARG A 357 22.26 11.05 -35.09
N LEU A 358 21.36 10.09 -35.29
CA LEU A 358 20.87 9.23 -34.21
C LEU A 358 21.97 8.33 -33.65
N ILE A 359 22.91 7.88 -34.48
CA ILE A 359 24.08 7.12 -34.03
C ILE A 359 25.09 8.04 -33.30
N GLU A 360 25.42 9.20 -33.88
CA GLU A 360 26.34 10.20 -33.31
C GLU A 360 25.87 10.72 -31.94
N SER A 361 24.58 11.03 -31.81
CA SER A 361 24.00 11.51 -30.54
C SER A 361 24.00 10.48 -29.41
N ASN A 362 24.31 9.22 -29.71
CA ASN A 362 24.39 8.13 -28.74
C ASN A 362 25.84 7.66 -28.51
N PHE A 363 26.85 8.35 -29.08
CA PHE A 363 28.25 8.07 -28.82
C PHE A 363 28.67 8.55 -27.44
N ASP A 364 28.86 7.58 -26.56
CA ASP A 364 29.51 7.74 -25.25
C ASP A 364 30.90 7.07 -25.28
N VAL A 365 31.76 7.34 -24.30
CA VAL A 365 33.05 6.65 -24.11
C VAL A 365 32.83 5.13 -24.06
N ASP A 366 33.59 4.37 -24.85
CA ASP A 366 33.44 2.92 -25.02
C ASP A 366 32.02 2.44 -25.42
N TRP A 367 31.22 3.23 -26.14
CA TRP A 367 29.83 2.86 -26.48
C TRP A 367 29.70 1.49 -27.16
N TYR A 368 30.70 1.09 -27.94
CA TYR A 368 30.74 -0.16 -28.68
C TYR A 368 30.96 -1.41 -27.81
N LYS A 369 31.42 -1.25 -26.56
CA LYS A 369 31.54 -2.35 -25.57
C LYS A 369 30.27 -2.52 -24.73
N ARG A 370 29.34 -1.55 -24.79
CA ARG A 370 28.14 -1.49 -23.94
C ARG A 370 26.90 -2.01 -24.67
N SER A 371 26.30 -3.09 -24.16
CA SER A 371 25.02 -3.62 -24.66
C SER A 371 23.87 -2.62 -24.55
N SER A 372 23.94 -1.71 -23.58
CA SER A 372 22.96 -0.63 -23.35
C SER A 372 23.04 0.49 -24.40
N SER A 373 24.25 0.89 -24.81
CA SER A 373 24.43 1.87 -25.89
C SER A 373 23.95 1.30 -27.23
N GLY A 374 24.26 0.01 -27.52
CA GLY A 374 23.69 -0.68 -28.67
C GLY A 374 22.15 -0.75 -28.64
N SER A 375 21.56 -0.94 -27.46
CA SER A 375 20.10 -0.94 -27.29
C SER A 375 19.48 0.45 -27.47
N ARG A 376 20.15 1.51 -27.01
CA ARG A 376 19.72 2.90 -27.21
C ARG A 376 19.73 3.28 -28.69
N ILE A 377 20.84 3.03 -29.39
CA ILE A 377 20.95 3.28 -30.84
C ILE A 377 19.86 2.51 -31.58
N LYS A 378 19.67 1.22 -31.27
CA LYS A 378 18.60 0.40 -31.84
C LYS A 378 17.20 0.97 -31.58
N ASN A 379 16.92 1.43 -30.36
CA ASN A 379 15.62 1.98 -29.99
C ASN A 379 15.36 3.34 -30.66
N SER A 380 16.38 4.20 -30.77
CA SER A 380 16.30 5.47 -31.50
C SER A 380 16.00 5.26 -32.98
N ILE A 381 16.68 4.30 -33.61
CA ILE A 381 16.44 3.92 -35.02
C ILE A 381 15.05 3.28 -35.19
N THR A 382 14.65 2.40 -34.25
CA THR A 382 13.32 1.78 -34.25
C THR A 382 12.22 2.83 -34.12
N GLY A 383 12.40 3.82 -33.25
CA GLY A 383 11.46 4.94 -33.05
C GLY A 383 11.32 5.78 -34.32
N TYR A 384 12.44 6.11 -34.97
CA TYR A 384 12.45 6.85 -36.24
C TYR A 384 11.65 6.12 -37.33
N TYR A 385 11.93 4.83 -37.56
CA TYR A 385 11.21 4.06 -38.58
C TYR A 385 9.76 3.77 -38.18
N PHE A 386 9.43 3.66 -36.90
CA PHE A 386 8.05 3.49 -36.44
C PHE A 386 7.18 4.71 -36.79
N VAL A 387 7.72 5.92 -36.61
CA VAL A 387 7.03 7.16 -37.02
C VAL A 387 6.82 7.21 -38.54
N LYS A 388 7.77 6.69 -39.31
CA LYS A 388 7.73 6.71 -40.79
C LYS A 388 6.82 5.64 -41.40
N ASN A 389 6.90 4.39 -40.92
CA ASN A 389 6.27 3.24 -41.55
C ASN A 389 5.02 2.73 -40.81
N LYS A 390 4.77 3.19 -39.56
CA LYS A 390 3.70 2.71 -38.66
C LYS A 390 3.64 1.19 -38.45
N ASN A 391 4.69 0.46 -38.82
CA ASN A 391 4.81 -0.98 -38.68
C ASN A 391 5.95 -1.32 -37.70
N ARG A 392 5.60 -1.90 -36.56
CA ARG A 392 6.57 -2.18 -35.47
C ARG A 392 7.54 -3.30 -35.81
N GLU A 393 7.14 -4.30 -36.59
CA GLU A 393 8.01 -5.43 -36.94
C GLU A 393 9.04 -5.03 -37.99
N GLU A 394 8.61 -4.29 -39.01
CA GLU A 394 9.47 -3.80 -40.08
C GLU A 394 10.52 -2.80 -39.55
N SER A 395 10.11 -1.88 -38.65
CA SER A 395 11.03 -0.94 -38.00
C SER A 395 12.08 -1.63 -37.14
N LYS A 396 11.70 -2.71 -36.44
CA LYS A 396 12.66 -3.51 -35.66
C LYS A 396 13.63 -4.27 -36.56
N SER A 397 13.16 -4.82 -37.68
CA SER A 397 14.02 -5.51 -38.66
C SER A 397 15.06 -4.55 -39.23
N LYS A 398 14.62 -3.38 -39.68
CA LYS A 398 15.50 -2.35 -40.26
C LYS A 398 16.53 -1.83 -39.24
N ALA A 399 16.12 -1.66 -37.99
CA ALA A 399 17.05 -1.30 -36.91
C ALA A 399 18.09 -2.41 -36.61
N ASN A 400 17.71 -3.68 -36.68
CA ASN A 400 18.65 -4.80 -36.50
C ASN A 400 19.70 -4.87 -37.61
N GLU A 401 19.28 -4.64 -38.87
CA GLU A 401 20.20 -4.62 -40.02
C GLU A 401 21.23 -3.50 -39.90
N ILE A 402 20.79 -2.29 -39.52
CA ILE A 402 21.68 -1.14 -39.30
C ILE A 402 22.66 -1.41 -38.15
N MET A 403 22.18 -2.02 -37.06
CA MET A 403 23.04 -2.40 -35.93
C MET A 403 24.04 -3.50 -36.28
N ALA A 404 23.70 -4.43 -37.17
CA ALA A 404 24.63 -5.45 -37.64
C ALA A 404 25.80 -4.82 -38.40
N VAL A 405 25.51 -3.91 -39.34
CA VAL A 405 26.53 -3.14 -40.07
C VAL A 405 27.41 -2.34 -39.11
N LEU A 406 26.82 -1.65 -38.14
CA LEU A 406 27.56 -0.86 -37.15
C LEU A 406 28.53 -1.73 -36.33
N ASN A 407 28.07 -2.88 -35.85
CA ASN A 407 28.89 -3.82 -35.08
C ASN A 407 30.02 -4.44 -35.91
N ASP A 408 29.78 -4.70 -37.19
CA ASP A 408 30.78 -5.28 -38.08
C ASP A 408 31.89 -4.27 -38.41
N GLU A 409 31.56 -2.99 -38.61
CA GLU A 409 32.57 -1.94 -38.83
C GLU A 409 33.41 -1.66 -37.58
N VAL A 410 32.80 -1.66 -36.39
CA VAL A 410 33.54 -1.59 -35.11
C VAL A 410 34.53 -2.75 -35.00
N LYS A 411 34.10 -3.98 -35.29
CA LYS A 411 34.99 -5.16 -35.26
C LYS A 411 36.10 -5.05 -36.31
N ALA A 412 35.80 -4.53 -37.50
CA ALA A 412 36.78 -4.34 -38.57
C ALA A 412 37.84 -3.30 -38.19
N PHE A 413 37.45 -2.18 -37.59
CA PHE A 413 38.38 -1.17 -37.08
C PHE A 413 39.32 -1.73 -36.01
N ILE A 414 38.73 -2.43 -35.04
CA ILE A 414 39.47 -3.08 -33.96
C ILE A 414 40.48 -4.09 -34.56
N ALA A 415 40.04 -4.95 -35.49
CA ALA A 415 40.89 -5.93 -36.17
C ALA A 415 42.00 -5.29 -37.04
N ALA A 416 41.75 -4.13 -37.64
CA ALA A 416 42.75 -3.40 -38.43
C ALA A 416 43.86 -2.80 -37.55
N LYS A 417 43.52 -2.29 -36.37
CA LYS A 417 44.49 -1.80 -35.37
C LYS A 417 45.36 -2.92 -34.80
N TYR A 418 44.83 -4.15 -34.71
CA TYR A 418 45.60 -5.35 -34.34
C TYR A 418 46.64 -5.77 -35.40
N LYS A 419 46.45 -5.44 -36.69
CA LYS A 419 47.40 -5.82 -37.78
C LYS A 419 48.48 -4.77 -38.07
N GLY A 420 48.31 -3.53 -37.63
CA GLY A 420 49.28 -2.44 -37.86
C GLY A 420 50.35 -2.29 -36.78
N GLY A 421 50.38 -3.17 -35.78
CA GLY A 421 51.29 -3.14 -34.63
C GLY A 421 52.37 -4.23 -34.65
N GLU A 422 52.78 -4.72 -35.82
CA GLU A 422 54.04 -5.48 -36.00
C GLU A 422 55.25 -4.57 -36.17
#